data_AF-A0A519K531-F1
#
_entry.id   AF-A0A519K531-F1
#
_cell.length_a   1.000
_cell.length_b   1.000
_cell.length_c   1.000
_cell.angle_alpha   90.00
_cell.angle_beta   90.00
_cell.angle_gamma   90.00
#
_symmetry.space_group_name_H-M   'P 1'
#
loop_
_entity.id
_entity.type
_entity.pdbx_description
1 polymer ?
#
loop_
_entity_poly.entity_id
_entity_poly.type
_entity_poly.pdbx_seq_one_letter_code
_entity_poly.pdbx_strand_id
1 'polypeptide(L)'
;GLKAEVAGRSVRDIAVDMVAIASQGLKNRARFSGGMVDERGYLAELEEIADSGLTPADRLLALYHGEWQGDLSRLYRDFAY
;
A
#
# COMPACT_ATOMS: atom_id res chain seq x y z
N GLY A 1 -6.86 -8.98 5.69
CA GLY A 1 -6.00 -7.79 5.71
C GLY A 1 -4.64 -8.14 6.27
N LEU A 2 -3.76 -7.16 6.47
CA LEU A 2 -2.38 -7.39 6.92
C LEU A 2 -2.26 -7.99 8.33
N LYS A 3 -3.33 -7.91 9.13
CA LYS A 3 -3.43 -8.52 10.47
C LYS A 3 -3.67 -10.04 10.47
N ALA A 4 -3.91 -10.65 9.31
CA ALA A 4 -4.06 -12.10 9.23
C ALA A 4 -2.73 -12.80 9.56
N GLU A 5 -2.79 -14.06 9.98
CA GLU A 5 -1.61 -14.86 10.28
C GLU A 5 -1.47 -16.04 9.32
N VAL A 6 -0.23 -16.32 8.92
CA VAL A 6 0.15 -17.45 8.07
C VAL A 6 1.41 -18.08 8.66
N ALA A 7 1.32 -19.36 9.02
CA ALA A 7 2.44 -20.11 9.62
C ALA A 7 3.10 -19.38 10.82
N GLY A 8 2.31 -18.71 11.66
CA GLY A 8 2.80 -18.00 12.84
C GLY A 8 3.45 -16.64 12.56
N ARG A 9 3.36 -16.13 11.32
CA ARG A 9 3.78 -14.77 10.95
C ARG A 9 2.59 -13.94 10.54
N SER A 10 2.62 -12.64 10.83
CA SER A 10 1.59 -11.74 10.30
C SER A 10 1.76 -11.57 8.78
N VAL A 11 0.65 -11.38 8.07
CA VAL A 11 0.67 -11.06 6.64
C VAL A 11 1.40 -9.74 6.39
N ARG A 12 1.42 -8.81 7.35
CA ARG A 12 2.27 -7.61 7.31
C ARG A 12 3.76 -7.96 7.21
N ASP A 13 4.26 -8.82 8.08
CA ASP A 13 5.69 -9.17 8.08
C ASP A 13 6.07 -9.89 6.78
N ILE A 14 5.17 -10.71 6.27
CA ILE A 14 5.34 -11.35 4.95
C ILE A 14 5.34 -10.27 3.85
N ALA A 15 4.44 -9.29 3.90
CA ALA A 15 4.38 -8.22 2.90
C ALA A 15 5.67 -7.38 2.87
N VAL A 16 6.25 -7.05 4.02
CA VAL A 16 7.55 -6.36 4.12
C VAL A 16 8.64 -7.14 3.37
N ASP A 17 8.75 -8.44 3.61
CA ASP A 17 9.72 -9.29 2.90
C ASP A 17 9.46 -9.31 1.39
N MET A 18 8.20 -9.44 0.97
CA MET A 18 7.84 -9.53 -0.44
C MET A 18 8.13 -8.23 -1.20
N VAL A 19 7.85 -7.08 -0.59
CA VAL A 19 8.14 -5.77 -1.17
C VAL A 19 9.66 -5.57 -1.30
N ALA A 20 10.45 -5.99 -0.30
CA ALA A 20 11.91 -5.95 -0.39
C ALA A 20 12.45 -6.81 -1.55
N ILE A 21 11.92 -8.03 -1.72
CA ILE A 21 12.27 -8.91 -2.85
C ILE A 21 11.91 -8.24 -4.19
N ALA A 22 10.71 -7.67 -4.29
CA ALA A 22 10.25 -6.99 -5.50
C ALA A 22 11.14 -5.78 -5.84
N SER A 23 11.50 -4.96 -4.84
CA SER A 23 12.38 -3.80 -5.01
C SER A 23 13.77 -4.21 -5.52
N GLN A 24 14.34 -5.28 -4.97
CA GLN A 24 15.60 -5.83 -5.47
C GLN A 24 15.47 -6.39 -6.89
N GLY A 25 14.34 -7.02 -7.22
CA GLY A 25 14.05 -7.49 -8.58
C GLY A 25 13.98 -6.36 -9.60
N LEU A 26 13.30 -5.26 -9.28
CA LEU A 26 13.23 -4.08 -10.14
C LEU A 26 14.59 -3.41 -10.31
N LYS A 27 15.36 -3.28 -9.22
CA LYS A 27 16.75 -2.80 -9.27
C LYS A 27 17.60 -3.64 -10.23
N ASN A 28 17.51 -4.96 -10.14
CA ASN A 28 18.27 -5.88 -10.99
C ASN A 28 17.86 -5.81 -12.46
N ARG A 29 16.57 -5.53 -12.74
CA ARG A 29 16.09 -5.34 -14.11
C ARG A 29 16.67 -4.10 -14.77
N ALA A 30 17.08 -3.09 -13.99
CA ALA A 30 17.68 -1.85 -14.48
C ALA A 30 16.88 -1.20 -15.62
N ARG A 31 15.55 -1.28 -15.55
CA ARG A 31 14.64 -0.60 -16.47
C ARG A 31 14.25 0.72 -15.85
N PHE A 32 14.20 1.74 -16.71
CA PHE A 32 13.86 3.08 -16.31
C PHE A 32 12.62 3.52 -17.08
N SER A 33 11.73 4.22 -16.39
CA SER A 33 10.62 4.92 -17.03
C SER A 33 11.14 6.10 -17.84
N GLY A 34 10.24 6.77 -18.58
CA GLY A 34 10.58 8.00 -19.29
C GLY A 34 11.29 9.00 -18.36
N GLY A 35 12.41 9.57 -18.81
CA GLY A 35 13.21 10.50 -18.01
C GLY A 35 14.23 9.87 -17.06
N MET A 36 14.61 8.60 -17.26
CA MET A 36 15.58 7.87 -16.42
C MET A 36 15.14 7.71 -14.95
N VAL A 37 13.83 7.61 -14.72
CA VAL A 37 13.27 7.38 -13.39
C VAL A 37 13.34 5.89 -13.06
N ASP A 38 13.82 5.58 -11.86
CA ASP A 38 13.89 4.20 -11.35
C ASP A 38 12.48 3.65 -11.08
N GLU A 39 12.16 2.51 -11.70
CA GLU A 39 10.86 1.85 -11.58
C GLU A 39 10.53 1.42 -10.14
N ARG A 40 11.49 1.36 -9.21
CA ARG A 40 11.21 1.10 -7.79
C ARG A 40 10.24 2.11 -7.18
N GLY A 41 10.15 3.34 -7.72
CA GLY A 41 9.18 4.34 -7.27
C GLY A 41 7.73 3.85 -7.36
N TYR A 42 7.41 2.88 -8.22
CA TYR A 42 6.08 2.27 -8.28
C TYR A 42 5.72 1.41 -7.06
N LEU A 43 6.70 1.03 -6.24
CA LEU A 43 6.46 0.27 -5.00
C LEU A 43 6.16 1.17 -3.80
N ALA A 44 6.26 2.49 -3.91
CA ALA A 44 6.17 3.41 -2.76
C ALA A 44 4.88 3.21 -1.93
N GLU A 45 3.72 3.08 -2.57
CA GLU A 45 2.45 2.82 -1.87
C GLU A 45 2.45 1.46 -1.16
N LEU A 46 3.04 0.44 -1.77
CA LEU A 46 3.13 -0.90 -1.17
C LEU A 46 4.11 -0.93 0.01
N GLU A 47 5.21 -0.17 -0.08
CA GLU A 47 6.16 0.05 1.01
C GLU A 47 5.44 0.73 2.18
N GLU A 48 4.70 1.82 1.94
CA GLU A 48 3.94 2.52 3.00
C GLU A 48 2.89 1.62 3.64
N ILE A 49 2.15 0.83 2.86
CA ILE A 49 1.14 -0.11 3.37
C ILE A 49 1.78 -1.20 4.23
N ALA A 50 2.91 -1.79 3.78
CA ALA A 50 3.62 -2.82 4.54
C ALA A 50 4.21 -2.25 5.85
N ASP A 51 4.85 -1.09 5.77
CA ASP A 51 5.50 -0.44 6.91
C ASP A 51 4.48 0.07 7.94
N SER A 52 3.41 0.72 7.51
CA SER A 52 2.37 1.20 8.43
C SER A 52 1.45 0.10 8.94
N GLY A 53 1.29 -0.98 8.16
CA GLY A 53 0.25 -1.99 8.41
C GLY A 53 -1.17 -1.49 8.15
N LEU A 54 -1.33 -0.29 7.58
CA LEU A 54 -2.62 0.32 7.28
C LEU A 54 -2.93 0.17 5.79
N THR A 55 -4.00 -0.55 5.48
CA THR A 55 -4.48 -0.70 4.11
C THR A 55 -5.27 0.54 3.66
N PRO A 56 -5.46 0.75 2.35
CA PRO A 56 -6.37 1.78 1.85
C PRO A 56 -7.78 1.66 2.44
N ALA A 57 -8.26 0.44 2.67
CA ALA A 57 -9.54 0.20 3.33
C ALA A 57 -9.54 0.68 4.78
N ASP A 58 -8.46 0.48 5.54
CA ASP A 58 -8.33 1.01 6.91
C ASP A 58 -8.39 2.55 6.92
N ARG A 59 -7.76 3.21 5.94
CA ARG A 59 -7.79 4.67 5.79
C ARG A 59 -9.20 5.17 5.46
N LEU A 60 -9.90 4.50 4.54
CA LEU A 60 -11.28 4.82 4.20
C LEU A 60 -12.23 4.59 5.38
N LEU A 61 -12.04 3.53 6.16
CA LEU A 61 -12.81 3.28 7.38
C LEU A 61 -12.56 4.37 8.43
N ALA A 62 -11.32 4.86 8.56
CA ALA A 62 -11.00 5.98 9.44
C ALA A 62 -11.69 7.28 9.02
N LEU A 63 -11.75 7.57 7.72
CA LEU A 63 -12.52 8.72 7.19
C LEU A 63 -14.01 8.55 7.43
N TYR A 64 -14.55 7.36 7.13
CA TYR A 64 -15.95 7.02 7.30
C TYR A 64 -16.43 7.20 8.74
N HIS A 65 -15.71 6.65 9.71
CA HIS A 65 -16.04 6.77 11.14
C HIS A 65 -15.62 8.13 11.73
N GLY A 66 -14.73 8.87 11.07
CA GLY A 66 -14.21 10.17 11.49
C GLY A 66 -14.89 11.33 10.77
N GLU A 67 -14.15 12.00 9.87
CA GLU A 67 -14.60 13.24 9.22
C GLU A 67 -15.96 13.10 8.52
N TRP A 68 -16.24 11.93 7.94
CA TRP A 68 -17.46 11.71 7.19
C TRP A 68 -18.66 11.41 8.09
N GLN A 69 -18.46 11.10 9.37
CA GLN A 69 -19.53 10.82 10.33
C GLN A 69 -20.57 9.80 9.80
N GLY A 70 -20.10 8.78 9.10
CA GLY A 70 -20.94 7.75 8.49
C GLY A 70 -21.53 8.10 7.13
N ASP A 71 -21.22 9.26 6.55
CA ASP A 71 -21.68 9.66 5.22
C ASP A 71 -20.81 9.07 4.10
N LEU A 72 -21.27 7.95 3.54
CA LEU A 72 -20.60 7.27 2.42
C LEU A 72 -20.60 8.09 1.13
N SER A 73 -21.53 9.05 0.97
CA SER A 73 -21.62 9.84 -0.27
C SER A 73 -20.34 10.65 -0.52
N ARG A 74 -19.59 10.98 0.55
CA ARG A 74 -18.31 11.67 0.48
C ARG A 74 -17.24 10.90 -0.29
N LEU A 75 -17.28 9.56 -0.28
CA LEU A 75 -16.34 8.73 -1.05
C LEU A 75 -16.33 9.10 -2.54
N TYR A 76 -17.52 9.30 -3.13
CA TYR A 76 -17.66 9.63 -4.55
C TYR A 76 -17.19 11.04 -4.90
N ARG A 77 -17.15 11.94 -3.92
CA ARG A 77 -16.66 13.31 -4.12
C ARG A 77 -15.15 13.39 -3.91
N ASP A 78 -14.66 12.79 -2.83
CA ASP A 78 -13.29 12.98 -2.35
C ASP A 78 -12.29 12.05 -3.06
N PHE A 79 -12.76 10.95 -3.67
CA PHE A 79 -11.93 9.96 -4.37
C PHE A 79 -12.38 9.70 -5.83
N ALA A 80 -13.03 10.68 -6.48
CA ALA A 80 -13.29 10.60 -7.92
C ALA A 80 -11.98 10.72 -8.71
N TYR A 81 -11.84 9.89 -9.74
CA TYR A 81 -10.69 9.85 -10.67
C TYR A 81 -11.08 10.31 -12.07
#